data_AF-A0A6B3NN79-F1
#
_entry.id   AF-A0A6B3NN79-F1
#
_cell.length_a   1.000
_cell.length_b   1.000
_cell.length_c   1.000
_cell.angle_alpha   90.00
_cell.angle_beta   90.00
_cell.angle_gamma   90.00
#
_symmetry.space_group_name_H-M   'P 1'
#
loop_
_entity.id
_entity.type
_entity.pdbx_description
1 polymer ?
#
loop_
_entity_poly.entity_id
_entity_poly.type
_entity_poly.pdbx_seq_one_letter_code
_entity_poly.pdbx_strand_id
1 'polypeptide(L)'
;LLSVFVTHSLTVHERAGFYHSIGLEPTEYDMEIIRQTNKTSARAFPAILDVEHPEFFPRLYHCSDCNLKLAEINKSNSPKFIKFFQKLPMQWSIFWNLLRLYLIKPIDSESSRGVVK
;
A
#
# COMPACT_ATOMS: atom_id res chain seq x y z
N LEU A 1 -8.03 -4.80 -6.69
CA LEU A 1 -7.68 -3.39 -6.40
C LEU A 1 -6.64 -3.28 -5.28
N LEU A 2 -6.89 -3.81 -4.08
CA LEU A 2 -5.97 -3.67 -2.93
C LEU A 2 -4.52 -4.08 -3.22
N SER A 3 -4.31 -5.26 -3.82
CA SER A 3 -2.96 -5.74 -4.14
C SER A 3 -2.16 -4.78 -5.02
N VAL A 4 -2.82 -4.10 -5.98
CA VAL A 4 -2.20 -3.14 -6.89
C VAL A 4 -1.67 -1.93 -6.11
N PHE A 5 -2.48 -1.37 -5.21
CA PHE A 5 -2.07 -0.24 -4.37
C PHE A 5 -0.97 -0.64 -3.39
N VAL A 6 -1.08 -1.83 -2.78
CA VAL A 6 -0.03 -2.36 -1.89
C VAL A 6 1.30 -2.44 -2.62
N THR A 7 1.37 -3.15 -3.75
CA THR A 7 2.63 -3.31 -4.48
C THR A 7 3.15 -1.98 -5.03
N HIS A 8 2.26 -1.06 -5.40
CA HIS A 8 2.63 0.29 -5.81
C HIS A 8 3.33 1.04 -4.67
N SER A 9 2.70 1.13 -3.49
CA SER A 9 3.27 1.83 -2.33
C SER A 9 4.60 1.23 -1.89
N LEU A 10 4.72 -0.11 -1.85
CA LEU A 10 5.99 -0.78 -1.54
C LEU A 10 7.09 -0.34 -2.51
N THR A 11 6.80 -0.35 -3.81
CA THR A 11 7.78 0.01 -4.85
C THR A 11 8.17 1.48 -4.80
N VAL A 12 7.21 2.38 -4.55
CA VAL A 12 7.47 3.83 -4.45
C VAL A 12 8.42 4.13 -3.31
N HIS A 13 8.18 3.55 -2.13
CA HIS A 13 9.03 3.77 -0.95
C HIS A 13 10.39 3.07 -1.07
N GLU A 14 10.46 1.87 -1.67
CA GLU A 14 11.74 1.22 -2.01
C GLU A 14 12.60 2.09 -2.94
N ARG A 15 11.96 2.87 -3.82
CA ARG A 15 12.62 3.77 -4.77
C ARG A 15 12.56 5.23 -4.35
N ALA A 16 12.38 5.53 -3.05
CA ALA A 16 12.24 6.90 -2.56
C ALA A 16 13.34 7.84 -3.07
N GLY A 17 14.60 7.39 -3.12
CA GLY A 17 15.72 8.19 -3.65
C GLY A 17 15.54 8.66 -5.10
N PHE A 18 14.89 7.87 -5.95
CA PHE A 18 14.57 8.28 -7.33
C PHE A 18 13.56 9.42 -7.34
N TYR A 19 12.47 9.32 -6.57
CA TYR A 19 11.44 10.36 -6.49
C TYR A 19 12.01 11.67 -5.94
N HIS A 20 12.81 11.62 -4.87
CA HIS A 20 13.49 12.81 -4.36
C HIS A 20 14.42 13.45 -5.41
N SER A 21 15.13 12.64 -6.23
CA SER A 21 16.04 13.16 -7.26
C SER A 21 15.36 13.96 -8.37
N ILE A 22 14.06 13.70 -8.60
CA ILE A 22 13.23 14.45 -9.57
C ILE A 22 12.35 15.51 -8.88
N GLY A 23 12.59 15.77 -7.60
CA GLY A 23 11.89 16.80 -6.82
C GLY A 23 10.48 16.42 -6.35
N LEU A 24 10.20 15.12 -6.21
CA LEU A 24 8.92 14.62 -5.71
C LEU A 24 9.06 13.99 -4.32
N GLU A 25 8.11 14.29 -3.44
CA GLU A 25 7.94 13.57 -2.17
C GLU A 25 7.24 12.22 -2.43
N PRO A 26 7.89 11.07 -2.17
CA PRO A 26 7.38 9.75 -2.55
C PRO A 26 6.02 9.43 -1.91
N THR A 27 5.83 9.78 -0.64
CA THR A 27 4.59 9.49 0.09
C THR A 27 3.42 10.32 -0.41
N GLU A 28 3.65 11.61 -0.71
CA GLU A 28 2.61 12.48 -1.28
C GLU A 28 2.23 12.02 -2.70
N TYR A 29 3.22 11.68 -3.50
CA TYR A 29 3.02 11.13 -4.84
C TYR A 29 2.19 9.84 -4.80
N ASP A 30 2.56 8.88 -3.94
CA ASP A 30 1.85 7.61 -3.79
C ASP A 30 0.38 7.83 -3.36
N MET A 31 0.15 8.72 -2.40
CA MET A 31 -1.18 9.08 -1.91
C MET A 31 -2.06 9.62 -3.04
N GLU A 32 -1.54 10.54 -3.85
CA GLU A 32 -2.27 11.15 -4.96
C GLU A 32 -2.58 10.12 -6.07
N ILE A 33 -1.60 9.30 -6.43
CA ILE A 33 -1.80 8.25 -7.45
C ILE A 33 -2.86 7.26 -6.99
N ILE A 34 -2.86 6.84 -5.74
CA ILE A 34 -3.88 5.93 -5.19
C ILE A 34 -5.26 6.58 -5.28
N ARG A 35 -5.41 7.83 -4.85
CA ARG A 35 -6.68 8.56 -4.92
C ARG A 35 -7.22 8.66 -6.34
N GLN A 36 -6.40 9.13 -7.29
CA GLN A 36 -6.82 9.30 -8.68
C GLN A 36 -7.11 7.97 -9.37
N THR A 37 -6.29 6.95 -9.11
CA THR A 37 -6.49 5.61 -9.67
C THR A 37 -7.76 4.98 -9.11
N ASN A 38 -8.00 5.08 -7.80
CA ASN A 38 -9.21 4.55 -7.16
C ASN A 38 -10.46 5.26 -7.70
N LYS A 39 -10.43 6.59 -7.82
CA LYS A 39 -11.51 7.39 -8.44
C LYS A 39 -11.80 6.98 -9.87
N THR A 40 -10.76 6.79 -10.69
CA THR A 40 -10.92 6.38 -12.09
C THR A 40 -11.44 4.94 -12.19
N SER A 41 -11.01 4.06 -11.27
CA SER A 41 -11.40 2.65 -11.23
C SER A 41 -12.90 2.44 -10.98
N ALA A 42 -13.59 3.41 -10.37
CA ALA A 42 -15.05 3.38 -10.15
C ALA A 42 -15.85 3.22 -11.46
N ARG A 43 -15.32 3.72 -12.58
CA ARG A 43 -15.92 3.58 -13.91
C ARG A 43 -15.79 2.17 -14.49
N ALA A 44 -14.78 1.41 -14.06
CA ALA A 44 -14.47 0.09 -14.57
C ALA A 44 -14.98 -1.04 -13.64
N PHE A 45 -14.90 -0.87 -12.32
CA PHE A 45 -15.27 -1.89 -11.34
C PHE A 45 -16.57 -1.55 -10.57
N PRO A 46 -17.37 -2.56 -10.19
CA PRO A 46 -18.62 -2.37 -9.46
C PRO A 46 -18.43 -1.96 -7.99
N ALA A 47 -17.22 -2.16 -7.46
CA ALA A 47 -16.83 -1.68 -6.13
C ALA A 47 -15.39 -1.16 -6.15
N ILE A 48 -15.14 -0.13 -5.36
CA ILE A 48 -13.81 0.47 -5.15
C ILE A 48 -13.41 0.41 -3.68
N LEU A 49 -12.14 0.63 -3.38
CA LEU A 49 -11.69 0.67 -1.99
C LEU A 49 -12.07 2.00 -1.33
N ASP A 50 -12.34 1.97 -0.03
CA ASP A 50 -12.47 3.17 0.78
C ASP A 50 -11.07 3.70 1.16
N VAL A 51 -10.46 4.43 0.23
CA VAL A 51 -9.11 5.00 0.41
C VAL A 51 -9.07 6.20 1.35
N GLU A 52 -10.21 6.84 1.60
CA GLU A 52 -10.33 7.95 2.56
C GLU A 52 -10.61 7.45 3.99
N HIS A 53 -10.77 6.14 4.18
CA HIS A 53 -10.86 5.55 5.51
C HIS A 53 -9.60 5.93 6.32
N PRO A 54 -9.73 6.41 7.57
CA PRO A 54 -8.62 6.95 8.35
C PRO A 54 -7.50 5.92 8.60
N GLU A 55 -7.82 4.63 8.58
CA GLU A 55 -6.82 3.56 8.72
C GLU A 55 -6.14 3.15 7.40
N PHE A 56 -6.62 3.60 6.23
CA PHE A 56 -6.15 3.08 4.94
C PHE A 56 -4.65 3.38 4.70
N PHE A 57 -4.30 4.66 4.57
CA PHE A 57 -2.92 5.06 4.33
C PHE A 57 -1.97 4.71 5.47
N PRO A 58 -2.30 4.93 6.77
CA PRO A 58 -1.41 4.54 7.86
C PRO A 58 -1.03 3.06 7.86
N ARG A 59 -2.00 2.16 7.59
CA ARG A 59 -1.72 0.72 7.52
C ARG A 59 -0.92 0.35 6.28
N LEU A 60 -1.20 0.99 5.16
CA LEU A 60 -0.49 0.79 3.90
C LEU A 60 0.99 1.19 4.02
N TYR A 61 1.27 2.36 4.61
CA TYR A 61 2.63 2.83 4.85
C TYR A 61 3.35 2.02 5.92
N HIS A 62 2.64 1.53 6.94
CA HIS A 62 3.22 0.57 7.88
C HIS A 62 3.70 -0.72 7.17
N CYS A 63 2.95 -1.23 6.19
CA CYS A 63 3.41 -2.35 5.37
C CYS A 63 4.70 -2.00 4.61
N SER A 64 4.79 -0.77 4.10
CA SER A 64 5.96 -0.23 3.42
C SER A 64 7.19 -0.17 4.32
N ASP A 65 7.05 0.37 5.52
CA ASP A 65 8.13 0.43 6.51
C ASP A 65 8.62 -0.95 6.91
N CYS A 66 7.69 -1.89 7.14
CA CYS A 66 8.05 -3.29 7.39
C CYS A 66 8.78 -3.92 6.22
N ASN A 67 8.40 -3.60 4.98
CA ASN A 67 9.07 -4.11 3.79
C ASN A 67 10.49 -3.54 3.63
N LEU A 68 10.70 -2.24 3.90
CA LEU A 68 12.03 -1.64 3.92
C LEU A 68 12.93 -2.30 4.97
N LYS A 69 12.42 -2.53 6.20
CA LYS A 69 13.13 -3.28 7.24
C LYS A 69 13.46 -4.71 6.82
N LEU A 70 12.54 -5.40 6.13
CA LEU A 70 12.81 -6.72 5.57
C LEU A 70 13.95 -6.69 4.55
N ALA A 71 13.99 -5.66 3.69
CA ALA A 71 15.08 -5.46 2.73
C ALA A 71 16.43 -5.20 3.42
N GLU A 72 16.45 -4.43 4.52
CA GLU A 72 17.64 -4.22 5.35
C GLU A 72 18.12 -5.50 6.04
N ILE A 73 17.21 -6.26 6.66
CA ILE A 73 17.52 -7.56 7.28
C ILE A 73 18.11 -8.52 6.23
N ASN A 74 17.57 -8.51 5.00
CA ASN A 74 18.11 -9.30 3.90
C ASN A 74 19.56 -8.95 3.57
N LYS A 75 19.88 -7.65 3.52
CA LYS A 75 21.23 -7.12 3.22
C LYS A 75 22.23 -7.28 4.37
N SER A 76 21.78 -7.47 5.61
CA SER A 76 22.66 -7.64 6.78
C SER A 76 23.57 -8.88 6.69
N ASN A 77 24.69 -8.92 7.41
CA ASN A 77 25.61 -10.07 7.44
C ASN A 77 25.22 -11.18 8.44
N SER A 78 24.01 -11.12 9.01
CA SER A 78 23.56 -12.08 10.02
C SER A 78 23.36 -13.50 9.47
N PRO A 79 23.59 -14.56 10.28
CA PRO A 79 23.26 -15.95 9.92
C PRO A 79 21.80 -16.13 9.49
N LYS A 80 21.56 -17.10 8.58
CA LYS A 80 20.22 -17.36 7.98
C LYS A 80 19.13 -17.61 9.03
N PHE A 81 19.43 -18.35 10.09
CA PHE A 81 18.49 -18.64 11.17
C PHE A 81 18.10 -17.36 11.92
N ILE A 82 19.06 -16.49 12.26
CA ILE A 82 18.78 -15.21 12.93
C ILE A 82 17.92 -14.31 12.03
N LYS A 83 18.24 -14.22 10.74
CA LYS A 83 17.42 -13.49 9.76
C LYS A 83 15.99 -14.02 9.70
N PHE A 84 15.78 -15.33 9.81
CA PHE A 84 14.45 -15.93 9.81
C PHE A 84 13.59 -15.41 10.97
N PHE A 85 14.10 -15.43 12.20
CA PHE A 85 13.37 -14.90 13.37
C PHE A 85 13.17 -13.38 13.32
N GLN A 86 14.09 -12.63 12.71
CA GLN A 86 13.94 -11.18 12.53
C GLN A 86 12.86 -10.83 11.49
N LYS A 87 12.69 -11.65 10.44
CA LYS A 87 11.70 -11.43 9.39
C LYS A 87 10.28 -11.78 9.82
N LEU A 88 10.13 -12.81 10.65
CA LEU A 88 8.84 -13.33 11.09
C LEU A 88 7.89 -12.27 11.67
N PRO A 89 8.29 -11.40 12.61
CA PRO A 89 7.40 -10.34 13.12
C PRO A 89 7.04 -9.30 12.05
N MET A 90 7.96 -8.98 11.13
CA MET A 90 7.69 -8.02 10.05
C MET A 90 6.68 -8.59 9.05
N GLN A 91 6.85 -9.85 8.66
CA GLN A 91 5.91 -10.56 7.77
C GLN A 91 4.53 -10.68 8.42
N TRP A 92 4.48 -10.99 9.71
CA TRP A 92 3.23 -11.03 10.46
C TRP A 92 2.55 -9.66 10.51
N SER A 93 3.32 -8.59 10.72
CA SER A 93 2.79 -7.23 10.75
C SER A 93 2.23 -6.79 9.39
N ILE A 94 2.93 -7.10 8.29
CA ILE A 94 2.42 -6.86 6.93
C ILE A 94 1.12 -7.63 6.72
N PHE A 95 1.11 -8.93 7.02
CA PHE A 95 -0.09 -9.76 6.87
C PHE A 95 -1.28 -9.20 7.65
N TRP A 96 -1.07 -8.81 8.91
CA TRP A 96 -2.12 -8.27 9.76
C TRP A 96 -2.69 -6.95 9.25
N ASN A 97 -1.83 -6.03 8.81
CA ASN A 97 -2.28 -4.75 8.23
C ASN A 97 -3.00 -4.95 6.91
N LEU A 98 -2.53 -5.86 6.04
CA LEU A 98 -3.21 -6.21 4.80
C LEU A 98 -4.57 -6.84 5.04
N LEU A 99 -4.69 -7.72 6.05
CA LEU A 99 -5.96 -8.31 6.45
C LEU A 99 -6.94 -7.22 6.93
N ARG A 100 -6.47 -6.29 7.76
CA ARG A 100 -7.28 -5.15 8.22
C ARG A 100 -7.74 -4.28 7.05
N LEU A 101 -6.86 -3.98 6.09
CA LEU A 101 -7.20 -3.24 4.87
C LEU A 101 -8.21 -3.99 4.00
N TYR A 102 -8.06 -5.30 3.86
CA TYR A 102 -8.98 -6.14 3.08
C TYR A 102 -10.39 -6.19 3.69
N LEU A 103 -10.49 -6.09 5.02
CA LEU A 103 -11.77 -6.09 5.74
C LEU A 103 -12.46 -4.72 5.78
N ILE A 104 -11.82 -3.64 5.31
CA ILE A 104 -12.49 -2.34 5.15
C ILE A 104 -13.62 -2.49 4.13
N LYS A 105 -14.82 -2.03 4.49
CA LYS A 105 -15.99 -2.12 3.61
C LYS A 105 -15.72 -1.36 2.31
N PRO A 106 -15.81 -2.00 1.14
CA PRO A 106 -15.65 -1.31 -0.13
C PRO A 106 -16.83 -0.38 -0.42
N ILE A 107 -16.60 0.63 -1.26
CA ILE A 107 -17.62 1.56 -1.72
C ILE A 107 -18.26 0.99 -3.00
N ASP A 108 -19.59 0.90 -3.02
CA ASP A 108 -20.36 0.50 -4.20
C ASP A 108 -20.33 1.62 -5.24
N SER A 109 -19.64 1.38 -6.36
CA SER A 109 -19.53 2.31 -7.46
C SER A 109 -20.65 2.16 -8.50
N GLU A 110 -21.43 1.07 -8.50
CA GLU A 110 -22.58 0.92 -9.41
C GLU A 110 -23.69 1.92 -9.11
N SER A 111 -23.93 2.20 -7.82
CA SER A 111 -24.89 3.21 -7.36
C SER A 111 -24.67 4.60 -7.99
N SER A 112 -23.41 4.93 -8.32
CA SER A 112 -23.00 6.21 -8.90
C SER A 112 -23.00 6.24 -10.44
N ARG A 113 -23.10 5.09 -11.12
CA ARG A 113 -23.09 4.99 -12.60
C ARG A 113 -24.42 5.36 -13.24
N GLY A 114 -25.53 5.24 -12.50
CA GLY A 114 -26.88 5.51 -13.00
C GLY A 114 -27.28 6.98 -13.09
N VAL A 115 -26.41 7.92 -12.70
CA VAL A 115 -26.72 9.38 -12.66
C VAL A 115 -26.20 10.12 -13.91
N VAL A 116 -26.03 9.43 -15.02
CA VAL A 116 -25.85 10.09 -16.32
C VAL A 116 -27.23 10.54 -16.81
N LYS A 117 -27.63 11.75 -16.42
CA LYS A 117 -28.68 12.53 -17.08
C LYS A 117 -28.10 13.27 -18.28
#